data_AF-A0A520W0B4-F1
#
_entry.id   AF-A0A520W0B4-F1
#
_cell.length_a   1.000
_cell.length_b   1.000
_cell.length_c   1.000
_cell.angle_alpha   90.00
_cell.angle_beta   90.00
_cell.angle_gamma   90.00
#
_symmetry.space_group_name_H-M   'P 1'
#
loop_
_entity.id
_entity.type
_entity.pdbx_description
1 polymer ?
#
loop_
_entity_poly.entity_id
_entity_poly.type
_entity_poly.pdbx_seq_one_letter_code
_entity_poly.pdbx_strand_id
1 'polypeptide(L)' 'MRFSNKTRIFIYTSVILLSSYIGYLLGNTFCIISDEGSCLTSVLTYVGVINIFNLIGVYILVNLSEKSITEWNQNLEEE' A
#
# COMPACT_ATOMS: atom_id res chain seq x y z
N MET A 1 6.43 -19.61 8.86
CA MET A 1 7.45 -18.54 8.96
C MET A 1 6.76 -17.17 8.94
N ARG A 2 7.20 -16.21 9.75
CA ARG A 2 6.60 -14.86 9.82
C ARG A 2 7.68 -13.81 9.57
N PHE A 3 7.38 -12.76 8.83
CA PHE A 3 8.34 -11.68 8.60
C PHE A 3 8.65 -10.95 9.92
N SER A 4 9.90 -10.50 10.04
CA SER A 4 10.29 -9.64 11.15
C SER A 4 9.49 -8.34 11.13
N ASN A 5 9.17 -7.82 12.31
CA ASN A 5 8.49 -6.53 12.46
C ASN A 5 9.25 -5.41 11.74
N LYS A 6 10.58 -5.45 11.71
CA LYS A 6 11.42 -4.46 10.99
C LYS A 6 11.11 -4.45 9.48
N THR A 7 11.04 -5.63 8.87
CA THR A 7 10.73 -5.78 7.45
C THR A 7 9.31 -5.34 7.13
N ARG A 8 8.33 -5.72 7.97
CA ARG A 8 6.94 -5.29 7.82
C ARG A 8 6.80 -3.77 7.87
N ILE A 9 7.48 -3.11 8.81
CA ILE A 9 7.51 -1.65 8.89
C ILE A 9 8.10 -1.05 7.61
N PHE A 10 9.24 -1.57 7.13
CA PHE A 10 9.87 -1.06 5.91
C PHE A 10 8.94 -1.16 4.68
N ILE A 11 8.24 -2.30 4.53
CA ILE A 11 7.27 -2.50 3.45
C ILE A 11 6.14 -1.47 3.55
N TYR A 12 5.49 -1.36 4.71
CA TYR A 12 4.37 -0.42 4.88
C TYR A 12 4.80 1.04 4.71
N THR A 13 5.95 1.45 5.24
CA THR A 13 6.46 2.81 5.08
C THR A 13 6.76 3.13 3.61
N SER A 14 7.39 2.21 2.89
CA SER A 14 7.65 2.38 1.45
C SER A 14 6.35 2.55 0.66
N VAL A 15 5.34 1.74 0.97
CA VAL A 15 4.03 1.78 0.33
C VAL A 15 3.31 3.10 0.62
N ILE A 16 3.34 3.59 1.86
CA ILE A 16 2.74 4.88 2.23
C ILE A 16 3.40 6.02 1.46
N LEU A 17 4.74 6.04 1.39
CA LEU A 17 5.48 7.08 0.68
C LEU A 17 5.13 7.10 -0.82
N LEU A 18 5.18 5.94 -1.48
CA LEU A 18 4.90 5.83 -2.92
C LEU A 18 3.44 6.12 -3.24
N SER A 19 2.50 5.56 -2.46
CA SER A 19 1.07 5.76 -2.67
C SER A 19 0.63 7.20 -2.38
N SER A 20 1.23 7.87 -1.39
CA SER A 20 1.02 9.30 -1.15
C SER A 20 1.51 10.15 -2.32
N TYR A 21 2.66 9.83 -2.91
CA TYR A 21 3.16 10.53 -4.09
C TYR A 21 2.23 10.38 -5.30
N ILE A 22 1.76 9.16 -5.56
CA ILE A 22 0.79 8.89 -6.64
C ILE A 22 -0.52 9.65 -6.38
N GLY A 23 -1.05 9.61 -5.15
CA GLY A 23 -2.29 10.31 -4.81
C GLY A 23 -2.17 11.82 -4.90
N TYR A 24 -1.01 12.38 -4.58
CA TYR A 24 -0.74 13.80 -4.76
C TYR A 24 -0.75 14.20 -6.24
N LEU A 25 -0.05 13.44 -7.10
CA LEU A 25 -0.05 13.66 -8.55
C LEU A 25 -1.45 13.58 -9.15
N LEU A 26 -2.22 12.54 -8.81
CA LEU A 26 -3.59 12.37 -9.28
C LEU A 26 -4.50 13.50 -8.81
N GLY A 27 -4.51 13.79 -7.51
CA GLY A 27 -5.36 14.83 -6.94
C GLY A 27 -5.06 16.22 -7.50
N ASN A 28 -3.78 16.53 -7.74
CA ASN A 28 -3.38 17.81 -8.34
C ASN A 28 -3.83 17.88 -9.82
N THR A 29 -3.67 16.78 -10.56
CA THR A 29 -4.11 16.70 -11.97
C THR A 29 -5.61 16.89 -12.09
N PHE A 30 -6.41 16.18 -11.27
CA PHE A 30 -7.86 16.32 -11.29
C PHE A 30 -8.33 17.68 -10.80
N CYS A 31 -7.67 18.28 -9.81
CA CYS A 31 -8.00 19.64 -9.40
C CYS A 31 -7.85 20.63 -10.57
N ILE A 32 -6.72 20.60 -11.29
CA ILE A 32 -6.47 21.52 -12.42
C ILE A 32 -7.52 21.36 -13.52
N ILE A 33 -8.03 20.15 -13.71
CA ILE A 33 -9.00 19.83 -14.78
C ILE A 33 -10.44 20.16 -14.37
N SER A 34 -10.81 19.97 -13.10
CA SER A 34 -12.20 20.02 -12.65
C SER A 34 -12.70 21.42 -12.24
N ASP A 35 -11.82 22.42 -12.13
CA ASP A 35 -12.15 23.82 -11.74
C ASP A 35 -13.06 23.93 -10.49
N GLU A 36 -12.95 22.96 -9.58
CA GLU A 36 -13.71 22.95 -8.33
C GLU A 36 -12.95 23.69 -7.23
N GLY A 37 -13.64 24.62 -6.56
CA GLY A 37 -13.10 25.64 -5.65
C GLY A 37 -12.39 25.14 -4.38
N SER A 38 -12.04 23.86 -4.26
CA SER A 38 -11.17 23.37 -3.17
C SER A 38 -10.18 22.28 -3.63
N CYS A 39 -9.13 22.74 -4.33
CA CYS A 39 -7.99 21.93 -4.75
C CYS A 39 -7.36 21.08 -3.62
N LEU A 40 -7.27 21.67 -2.43
CA LEU A 40 -6.76 21.02 -1.22
C LEU A 40 -7.59 19.77 -0.85
N THR A 41 -8.92 19.88 -0.87
CA THR A 41 -9.84 18.80 -0.52
C THR A 41 -9.72 17.64 -1.51
N SER A 42 -9.64 17.96 -2.82
CA SER A 42 -9.43 16.95 -3.86
C SER A 42 -8.12 16.19 -3.64
N VAL A 43 -7.01 16.90 -3.46
CA VAL A 43 -5.69 16.29 -3.19
C VAL A 43 -5.72 15.42 -1.93
N LEU A 44 -6.26 15.91 -0.82
CA LEU A 44 -6.37 15.14 0.42
C LEU A 44 -7.22 13.87 0.25
N THR A 45 -8.31 13.96 -0.51
CA THR A 45 -9.21 12.83 -0.76
C THR A 45 -8.50 11.75 -1.57
N TYR A 46 -7.86 12.12 -2.68
CA TYR A 46 -7.13 11.15 -3.51
C TYR A 46 -5.94 10.52 -2.76
N VAL A 47 -5.16 11.32 -2.04
CA VAL A 47 -4.07 10.81 -1.19
C VAL A 47 -4.60 9.83 -0.16
N GLY A 48 -5.68 10.17 0.56
CA GLY A 48 -6.27 9.31 1.58
C GLY A 48 -6.80 7.99 1.01
N VAL A 49 -7.61 8.07 -0.05
CA VAL A 49 -8.21 6.89 -0.69
C VAL A 49 -7.14 5.95 -1.23
N ILE A 50 -6.14 6.48 -1.96
CA ILE A 50 -5.07 5.67 -2.55
C ILE A 50 -4.21 5.01 -1.48
N ASN A 51 -3.91 5.69 -0.38
CA ASN A 51 -3.19 5.08 0.75
C ASN A 51 -4.00 3.95 1.39
N ILE A 52 -5.31 4.13 1.63
CA ILE A 52 -6.16 3.11 2.25
C ILE A 52 -6.20 1.84 1.40
N PHE A 53 -6.50 1.96 0.10
CA PHE A 53 -6.57 0.80 -0.79
C PHE A 53 -5.23 0.08 -0.90
N ASN A 54 -4.12 0.81 -1.02
CA ASN A 54 -2.79 0.21 -1.09
C ASN A 54 -2.39 -0.47 0.22
N LEU A 55 -2.70 0.11 1.39
CA LEU A 55 -2.40 -0.49 2.68
C LEU A 55 -3.17 -1.79 2.88
N ILE A 56 -4.46 -1.83 2.53
CA ILE A 56 -5.26 -3.05 2.58
C ILE A 56 -4.68 -4.11 1.64
N GLY A 57 -4.37 -3.73 0.40
CA GLY A 57 -3.79 -4.65 -0.58
C GLY A 57 -2.47 -5.24 -0.10
N VAL A 58 -1.56 -4.40 0.38
CA VAL A 58 -0.24 -4.84 0.88
C VAL A 58 -0.36 -5.68 2.14
N TYR A 59 -1.27 -5.35 3.04
CA TYR A 59 -1.53 -6.18 4.23
C TYR A 59 -1.90 -7.62 3.83
N ILE A 60 -2.80 -7.77 2.86
CA ILE A 60 -3.21 -9.08 2.33
C ILE A 60 -2.02 -9.78 1.68
N LEU A 61 -1.25 -9.08 0.83
CA LEU A 61 -0.09 -9.64 0.15
C LEU A 61 0.98 -10.13 1.12
N VAL A 62 1.28 -9.37 2.18
CA VAL A 62 2.24 -9.79 3.21
C VAL A 62 1.76 -11.06 3.89
N ASN A 63 0.47 -11.15 4.22
CA ASN A 63 -0.10 -12.33 4.88
C ASN A 63 -0.08 -13.58 3.98
N LEU A 64 -0.43 -13.41 2.69
CA LEU A 64 -0.34 -14.49 1.70
C LEU A 64 1.11 -14.94 1.49
N SER A 65 2.05 -14.00 1.46
CA SER A 65 3.48 -14.31 1.31
C SER A 65 4.02 -15.12 2.49
N GLU A 66 3.61 -14.79 3.72
CA GLU A 66 4.00 -15.57 4.90
C GLU A 66 3.41 -16.98 4.88
N LYS A 67 2.16 -17.10 4.43
CA LYS A 67 1.51 -18.40 4.26
C LYS A 67 2.22 -19.26 3.22
N SER A 68 2.52 -18.71 2.03
CA SER A 68 3.19 -19.45 0.96
C SER A 68 4.59 -19.94 1.35
N ILE A 69 5.36 -19.13 2.07
CA ILE A 69 6.69 -19.55 2.57
C ILE A 69 6.55 -20.68 3.59
N THR A 70 5.52 -20.63 4.45
CA THR A 70 5.29 -21.67 5.46
C THR A 70 4.94 -23.00 4.80
N GLU A 71 4.03 -22.99 3.83
CA GLU A 71 3.62 -24.20 3.09
C GLU A 71 4.80 -24.81 2.30
N TRP A 72 5.62 -23.97 1.68
CA TRP A 72 6.82 -24.44 0.97
C TRP A 72 7.83 -25.12 1.90
N ASN A 73 8.03 -24.58 3.11
CA ASN A 73 8.96 -25.15 4.08
C ASN A 73 8.46 -26.48 4.68
N GLN A 74 7.14 -26.64 4.82
CA GLN A 74 6.53 -27.90 5.27
C GLN A 74 6.70 -29.01 4.23
N ASN A 75 6.48 -28.72 2.95
CA ASN A 75 6.66 -29.71 1.88
C ASN A 75 8.11 -30.21 1.80
N LEU A 76 9.10 -29.39 2.13
CA LEU A 76 10.52 -29.78 2.18
C LEU A 76 10.88 -30.65 3.39
N GLU A 77 10.13 -30.55 4.49
CA GLU A 77 10.34 -31.39 5.69
C GLU A 77 9.66 -32.76 5.56
N GLU A 78 8.71 -32.89 4.63
CA GLU A 78 7.98 -34.14 4.34
C GLU A 78 8.61 -34.99 3.20
N GLU A 79 9.60 -34.45 2.47
CA GLU A 79 10.46 -35.17 1.50
C GLU A 79 11.75 -35.73 2.12
#